data_AF-A0A9W4JZ63-F1
#
_entry.id   AF-A0A9W4JZ63-F1
#
_cell.length_a   1.000
_cell.length_b   1.000
_cell.length_c   1.000
_cell.angle_alpha   90.00
_cell.angle_beta   90.00
_cell.angle_gamma   90.00
#
_symmetry.space_group_name_H-M   'P 1'
#
loop_
_entity.id
_entity.type
_entity.pdbx_description
1 polymer ?
#
loop_
_entity_poly.entity_id
_entity_poly.type
_entity_poly.pdbx_seq_one_letter_code
_entity_poly.pdbx_strand_id
1 'polypeptide(L)'
;MSYDTTWASNTPSDHPFCHTDPESGEWDPLDGELTEKLNTRSYVSLSRDRMGSPAPIPSADSNADPDVSLFDINMPGALTVAQVEALDLDHWLLFFRKNLVHMEDLVGWETMSMTEPQSIKGIIAELAAVLGPTIVQNSAVDLFG
;
A
#
# COMPACT_ATOMS: atom_id res chain seq x y z
N MET A 1 -14.13 -9.54 45.71
CA MET A 1 -14.00 -9.93 44.29
C MET A 1 -12.63 -9.47 43.82
N SER A 2 -11.69 -10.41 43.76
CA SER A 2 -10.32 -10.16 43.33
C SER A 2 -10.28 -10.41 41.82
N TYR A 3 -10.03 -9.37 41.03
CA TYR A 3 -9.82 -9.54 39.59
C TYR A 3 -8.40 -10.03 39.36
N ASP A 4 -8.30 -11.18 38.71
CA ASP A 4 -7.04 -11.80 38.29
C ASP A 4 -6.43 -10.98 37.14
N THR A 5 -5.19 -10.53 37.32
CA THR A 5 -4.46 -9.65 36.37
C THR A 5 -3.44 -10.47 35.58
N THR A 6 -3.86 -11.63 35.07
CA THR A 6 -3.00 -12.58 34.33
C THR A 6 -3.04 -12.39 32.81
N TRP A 7 -3.75 -11.37 32.30
CA TRP A 7 -3.78 -11.07 30.86
C TRP A 7 -2.65 -10.13 30.39
N ALA A 8 -1.83 -9.58 31.30
CA ALA A 8 -0.78 -8.61 31.00
C ALA A 8 0.61 -9.22 30.69
N SER A 9 0.67 -10.45 30.20
CA SER A 9 1.96 -11.11 29.94
C SER A 9 2.10 -11.79 28.57
N ASN A 10 1.23 -11.48 27.60
CA ASN A 10 1.41 -12.06 26.25
C ASN A 10 0.87 -11.19 25.11
N THR A 11 1.29 -9.93 25.05
CA THR A 11 1.26 -9.17 23.80
C THR A 11 2.60 -9.34 23.10
N PRO A 12 2.71 -10.11 22.00
CA PRO A 12 3.84 -9.93 21.09
C PRO A 12 3.67 -8.53 20.50
N SER A 13 4.48 -7.60 20.96
CA SER A 13 4.49 -6.20 20.54
C SER A 13 5.22 -6.01 19.20
N ASP A 14 5.00 -6.90 18.24
CA ASP A 14 5.58 -6.81 16.91
C ASP A 14 4.49 -7.17 15.90
N HIS A 15 3.85 -6.15 15.33
CA HIS A 15 3.30 -6.32 13.98
C HIS A 15 4.52 -6.29 13.06
N PRO A 16 4.97 -7.43 12.49
CA PRO A 16 6.09 -7.41 11.58
C PRO A 16 5.68 -6.58 10.37
N PHE A 17 6.37 -5.47 10.14
CA PHE A 17 6.28 -4.79 8.85
C PHE A 17 6.72 -5.80 7.79
N CYS A 18 5.99 -5.92 6.68
CA CYS A 18 6.35 -6.81 5.57
C CYS A 18 6.81 -5.99 4.38
N HIS A 19 7.80 -6.48 3.65
CA HIS A 19 8.32 -5.87 2.43
C HIS A 19 8.14 -6.85 1.26
N THR A 20 7.65 -6.35 0.14
CA THR A 20 7.42 -7.16 -1.06
C THR A 20 8.73 -7.47 -1.77
N ASP A 21 8.99 -8.74 -2.01
CA ASP A 21 10.09 -9.17 -2.85
C ASP A 21 9.84 -8.75 -4.32
N PRO A 22 10.73 -7.95 -4.94
CA PRO A 22 10.47 -7.35 -6.24
C PRO A 22 10.48 -8.35 -7.41
N GLU A 23 11.02 -9.57 -7.23
CA GLU A 23 11.09 -10.57 -8.30
C GLU A 23 9.97 -11.61 -8.23
N SER A 24 9.61 -12.03 -7.02
CA SER A 24 8.58 -13.05 -6.79
C SER A 24 7.20 -12.48 -6.43
N GLY A 25 7.15 -11.23 -5.96
CA GLY A 25 5.92 -10.61 -5.44
C GLY A 25 5.46 -11.20 -4.09
N GLU A 26 6.30 -11.99 -3.43
CA GLU A 26 6.03 -12.55 -2.11
C GLU A 26 6.23 -11.48 -1.03
N TRP A 27 5.34 -11.43 -0.04
CA TRP A 27 5.46 -10.53 1.10
C TRP A 27 6.34 -11.18 2.16
N ASP A 28 7.61 -10.77 2.22
CA ASP A 28 8.55 -11.26 3.22
C ASP A 28 8.49 -10.38 4.47
N PRO A 29 8.58 -10.96 5.68
CA PRO A 29 8.68 -10.18 6.90
C PRO A 29 9.97 -9.36 6.90
N LEU A 30 9.86 -8.08 7.26
CA LEU A 30 10.98 -7.17 7.44
C LEU A 30 11.64 -7.46 8.80
N ASP A 31 12.27 -8.63 8.88
CA ASP A 31 13.01 -9.08 10.06
C ASP A 31 14.50 -8.73 9.95
N GLY A 32 15.29 -9.21 10.92
CA GLY A 32 16.72 -8.92 11.00
C GLY A 32 17.50 -9.29 9.74
N GLU A 33 17.15 -10.37 9.03
CA GLU A 33 17.87 -10.78 7.82
C GLU A 33 17.59 -9.81 6.67
N LEU A 34 16.31 -9.52 6.41
CA LEU A 34 15.94 -8.62 5.33
C LEU A 34 16.42 -7.18 5.60
N THR A 35 16.33 -6.75 6.87
CA THR A 35 16.78 -5.43 7.31
C THR A 35 18.29 -5.25 7.16
N GLU A 36 19.11 -6.24 7.55
CA GLU A 36 20.57 -6.17 7.37
C GLU A 36 20.97 -6.09 5.89
N LYS A 37 20.28 -6.85 5.03
CA LYS A 37 20.52 -6.80 3.58
C LYS A 37 20.17 -5.43 3.00
N LEU A 38 19.03 -4.85 3.39
CA LEU A 38 18.61 -3.52 2.92
C LEU A 38 19.52 -2.39 3.43
N ASN A 39 20.08 -2.52 4.64
CA ASN A 39 21.08 -1.57 5.14
C ASN A 39 22.39 -1.58 4.33
N THR A 40 22.69 -2.70 3.67
CA THR A 40 23.96 -2.89 2.96
C THR A 40 23.86 -2.58 1.46
N ARG A 41 22.72 -2.89 0.82
CA ARG A 41 22.53 -2.72 -0.63
C ARG A 41 21.15 -2.13 -0.94
N SER A 42 21.10 -1.29 -1.97
CA SER A 42 19.88 -0.58 -2.40
C SER A 42 18.80 -1.47 -3.02
N TYR A 43 19.16 -2.69 -3.44
CA TYR A 43 18.24 -3.66 -4.05
C TYR A 43 18.41 -5.02 -3.38
N VAL A 44 17.32 -5.58 -2.84
CA VAL A 44 17.29 -6.86 -2.13
C VAL A 44 16.12 -7.67 -2.66
N SER A 45 16.38 -8.92 -3.06
CA SER A 45 15.35 -9.92 -3.31
C SER A 45 15.75 -11.23 -2.62
N LEU A 46 14.91 -11.73 -1.71
CA LEU A 46 15.16 -12.98 -0.97
C LEU A 46 14.94 -14.19 -1.86
N SER A 47 13.95 -14.15 -2.76
CA SER A 47 13.72 -15.20 -3.75
C SER A 47 14.94 -15.39 -4.66
N ARG A 48 15.59 -14.29 -5.04
CA ARG A 48 16.84 -14.33 -5.81
C ARG A 48 18.05 -14.78 -5.02
N ASP A 49 18.18 -14.32 -3.78
CA ASP A 49 19.27 -14.77 -2.89
C ASP A 49 19.23 -16.29 -2.69
N ARG A 50 18.02 -16.86 -2.57
CA ARG A 50 17.81 -18.33 -2.52
C ARG A 50 18.24 -19.03 -3.80
N MET A 51 18.13 -18.35 -4.96
CA MET A 51 18.60 -18.85 -6.26
C MET A 51 20.09 -18.59 -6.56
N GLY A 52 20.82 -17.91 -5.66
CA GLY A 52 22.29 -17.79 -5.71
C GLY A 52 22.85 -16.94 -6.87
N SER A 53 22.04 -16.04 -7.44
CA SER A 53 22.44 -15.24 -8.63
C SER A 53 22.69 -13.77 -8.28
N PRO A 54 23.91 -13.22 -8.47
CA PRO A 54 24.18 -11.80 -8.22
C PRO A 54 23.37 -10.89 -9.16
N ALA A 55 22.86 -9.77 -8.63
CA ALA A 55 22.04 -8.81 -9.36
C ALA A 55 22.88 -7.85 -10.22
N PRO A 56 22.53 -7.63 -11.50
CA PRO A 56 22.76 -6.34 -12.14
C PRO A 56 21.96 -5.32 -11.35
N ILE A 57 22.60 -4.25 -10.87
CA ILE A 57 21.91 -3.15 -10.21
C ILE A 57 21.13 -2.43 -11.32
N PRO A 58 19.77 -2.50 -11.34
CA PRO A 58 19.04 -1.60 -12.21
C PRO A 58 19.31 -0.19 -11.68
N SER A 59 19.80 0.68 -12.54
CA SER A 59 19.80 2.12 -12.27
C SER A 59 18.35 2.50 -12.00
N ALA A 60 18.02 2.75 -10.73
CA ALA A 60 16.76 3.32 -10.35
C ALA A 60 16.71 4.73 -10.93
N ASP A 61 16.21 4.85 -12.16
CA ASP A 61 15.76 6.12 -12.69
C ASP A 61 14.56 6.54 -11.86
N SER A 62 14.79 7.36 -10.84
CA SER A 62 13.76 7.92 -9.96
C SER A 62 12.83 8.92 -10.67
N ASN A 63 12.88 8.99 -12.00
CA ASN A 63 11.96 9.77 -12.81
C ASN A 63 10.74 8.91 -13.14
N ALA A 64 9.98 8.53 -12.11
CA ALA A 64 8.61 8.07 -12.34
C ALA A 64 7.85 9.22 -13.00
N ASP A 65 7.43 9.03 -14.24
CA ASP A 65 6.63 10.00 -14.96
C ASP A 65 5.26 10.08 -14.25
N PRO A 66 4.86 11.24 -13.70
CA PRO A 66 3.59 11.38 -12.99
C PRO A 66 2.37 11.18 -13.91
N ASP A 67 2.58 11.07 -15.22
CA ASP A 67 1.54 10.77 -16.19
C ASP A 67 1.28 9.25 -16.35
N VAL A 68 2.09 8.39 -15.72
CA VAL A 68 1.92 6.92 -15.76
C VAL A 68 1.12 6.43 -14.55
N SER A 69 0.01 5.73 -14.81
CA SER A 69 -0.84 5.17 -13.75
C SER A 69 -0.16 3.99 -13.04
N LEU A 70 -0.38 3.87 -11.72
CA LEU A 70 0.11 2.73 -10.92
C LEU A 70 -0.37 1.38 -11.48
N PHE A 71 -1.55 1.34 -12.09
CA PHE A 71 -2.10 0.12 -12.69
C PHE A 71 -1.29 -0.36 -13.91
N ASP A 72 -0.63 0.55 -14.63
CA ASP A 72 0.20 0.22 -15.79
C ASP A 72 1.61 -0.23 -15.40
N ILE A 73 2.06 0.15 -14.20
CA ILE A 73 3.40 -0.17 -13.67
C ILE A 73 3.48 -1.62 -13.15
N ASN A 74 2.34 -2.32 -13.08
CA ASN A 74 2.23 -3.73 -12.72
C ASN A 74 2.94 -4.06 -11.38
N MET A 75 2.78 -3.15 -10.40
CA MET A 75 3.41 -3.24 -9.08
C MET A 75 2.92 -4.49 -8.34
N PRO A 76 3.83 -5.38 -7.88
CA PRO A 76 3.44 -6.58 -7.14
C PRO A 76 2.80 -6.21 -5.80
N GLY A 77 1.71 -6.91 -5.45
CA GLY A 77 0.99 -6.70 -4.20
C GLY A 77 -0.06 -5.58 -4.23
N ALA A 78 -0.06 -4.74 -5.28
CA ALA A 78 -1.16 -3.80 -5.51
C ALA A 78 -2.38 -4.52 -6.12
N LEU A 79 -3.58 -4.03 -5.79
CA LEU A 79 -4.80 -4.54 -6.40
C LEU A 79 -4.92 -4.10 -7.86
N THR A 80 -5.50 -4.96 -8.69
CA THR A 80 -5.89 -4.61 -10.06
C THR A 80 -7.10 -3.68 -10.07
N VAL A 81 -7.32 -2.96 -11.18
CA VAL A 81 -8.48 -2.09 -11.38
C VAL A 81 -9.79 -2.80 -11.02
N ALA A 82 -10.00 -4.04 -11.51
CA ALA A 82 -11.20 -4.82 -11.23
C ALA A 82 -11.37 -5.19 -9.75
N GLN A 83 -10.27 -5.38 -9.01
CA GLN A 83 -10.32 -5.64 -7.57
C GLN A 83 -10.61 -4.36 -6.78
N VAL A 84 -10.13 -3.22 -7.25
CA VAL A 84 -10.43 -1.92 -6.64
C VAL A 84 -11.89 -1.52 -6.94
N GLU A 85 -12.44 -1.84 -8.10
CA GLU A 85 -13.87 -1.64 -8.41
C GLU A 85 -14.80 -2.45 -7.49
N ALA A 86 -14.31 -3.56 -6.95
CA ALA A 86 -15.05 -4.35 -5.95
C ALA A 86 -14.98 -3.73 -4.55
N LEU A 87 -14.13 -2.71 -4.33
CA LEU A 87 -14.11 -1.93 -3.10
C LEU A 87 -15.18 -0.84 -3.15
N ASP A 88 -15.78 -0.59 -2.00
CA ASP A 88 -16.69 0.54 -1.81
C ASP A 88 -15.89 1.82 -1.59
N LEU A 89 -15.42 2.42 -2.69
CA LEU A 89 -14.70 3.69 -2.64
C LEU A 89 -15.63 4.87 -2.40
N ASP A 90 -16.90 4.75 -2.78
CA ASP A 90 -17.91 5.81 -2.70
C ASP A 90 -18.13 6.26 -1.25
N HIS A 91 -18.12 5.31 -0.32
CA HIS A 91 -18.27 5.58 1.11
C HIS A 91 -16.95 5.82 1.84
N TRP A 92 -15.80 5.73 1.17
CA TRP A 92 -14.52 6.06 1.82
C TRP A 92 -14.50 7.53 2.24
N LEU A 93 -13.92 7.82 3.39
CA LEU A 93 -14.00 9.16 3.98
C LEU A 93 -12.81 10.01 3.56
N LEU A 94 -13.10 11.21 3.08
CA LEU A 94 -12.15 12.28 2.90
C LEU A 94 -12.22 13.24 4.09
N PHE A 95 -11.09 13.43 4.77
CA PHE A 95 -10.94 14.46 5.80
C PHE A 95 -10.52 15.78 5.16
N PHE A 96 -11.39 16.78 5.22
CA PHE A 96 -11.16 18.09 4.65
C PHE A 96 -11.72 19.21 5.52
N ARG A 97 -10.87 20.20 5.85
CA ARG A 97 -11.23 21.38 6.66
C ARG A 97 -11.98 21.02 7.95
N LYS A 98 -11.52 19.97 8.64
CA LYS A 98 -12.09 19.42 9.89
C LYS A 98 -13.45 18.73 9.74
N ASN A 99 -13.84 18.38 8.52
CA ASN A 99 -15.04 17.59 8.25
C ASN A 99 -14.65 16.28 7.57
N LEU A 100 -15.49 15.27 7.76
CA LEU A 100 -15.43 14.01 7.03
C LEU A 100 -16.53 14.05 5.97
N VAL A 101 -16.15 13.78 4.72
CA VAL A 101 -17.04 13.82 3.56
C VAL A 101 -16.88 12.49 2.82
N HIS A 102 -17.96 11.89 2.35
CA HIS A 102 -17.87 10.68 1.54
C HIS A 102 -17.35 11.02 0.13
N MET A 103 -16.66 10.09 -0.53
CA MET A 103 -16.15 10.36 -1.88
C MET A 103 -17.28 10.61 -2.88
N GLU A 104 -18.43 9.94 -2.74
CA GLU A 104 -19.62 10.17 -3.58
C GLU A 104 -20.14 11.61 -3.55
N ASP A 105 -19.92 12.33 -2.44
CA ASP A 105 -20.33 13.74 -2.29
C ASP A 105 -19.39 14.70 -3.06
N LEU A 106 -18.27 14.20 -3.60
CA LEU A 106 -17.35 15.01 -4.38
C LEU A 106 -17.93 15.35 -5.75
N VAL A 107 -17.76 16.61 -6.14
CA VAL A 107 -18.26 17.10 -7.43
C VAL A 107 -17.61 16.33 -8.58
N GLY A 108 -18.43 15.62 -9.34
CA GLY A 108 -18.02 14.86 -10.53
C GLY A 108 -17.49 13.45 -10.25
N TRP A 109 -17.51 12.98 -9.00
CA TRP A 109 -17.01 11.65 -8.61
C TRP A 109 -17.54 10.52 -9.50
N GLU A 110 -18.86 10.45 -9.70
CA GLU A 110 -19.51 9.42 -10.51
C GLU A 110 -19.10 9.42 -11.99
N THR A 111 -18.69 10.57 -12.50
CA THR A 111 -18.36 10.75 -13.92
C THR A 111 -16.86 10.63 -14.20
N MET A 112 -16.02 10.60 -13.16
CA MET A 112 -14.57 10.49 -13.30
C MET A 112 -14.13 9.07 -13.65
N SER A 113 -13.07 8.95 -14.44
CA SER A 113 -12.46 7.66 -14.76
C SER A 113 -11.59 7.18 -13.61
N MET A 114 -11.62 5.87 -13.32
CA MET A 114 -10.75 5.28 -12.30
C MET A 114 -9.33 4.97 -12.81
N THR A 115 -9.15 4.93 -14.13
CA THR A 115 -7.85 4.61 -14.76
C THR A 115 -7.08 5.85 -15.18
N GLU A 116 -7.62 7.04 -14.92
CA GLU A 116 -6.98 8.31 -15.29
C GLU A 116 -6.23 8.87 -14.06
N PRO A 117 -4.88 8.84 -14.06
CA PRO A 117 -4.07 9.15 -12.87
C PRO A 117 -4.20 10.60 -12.39
N GLN A 118 -4.67 11.51 -13.25
CA GLN A 118 -4.89 12.92 -12.91
C GLN A 118 -6.29 13.21 -12.36
N SER A 119 -7.19 12.21 -12.35
CA SER A 119 -8.53 12.36 -11.77
C SER A 119 -8.52 12.05 -10.27
N ILE A 120 -9.40 12.68 -9.49
CA ILE A 120 -9.51 12.39 -8.05
C ILE A 120 -9.84 10.90 -7.84
N LYS A 121 -10.75 10.34 -8.63
CA LYS A 121 -11.12 8.92 -8.56
C LYS A 121 -9.95 8.00 -8.89
N GLY A 122 -9.13 8.35 -9.87
CA GLY A 122 -7.89 7.63 -10.19
C GLY A 122 -6.88 7.66 -9.06
N ILE A 123 -6.58 8.85 -8.51
CA ILE A 123 -5.64 9.00 -7.38
C ILE A 123 -6.10 8.17 -6.17
N ILE A 124 -7.38 8.26 -5.83
CA ILE A 124 -7.95 7.50 -4.70
C ILE A 124 -7.95 5.99 -4.99
N ALA A 125 -8.20 5.58 -6.23
CA ALA A 125 -8.16 4.18 -6.62
C ALA A 125 -6.74 3.60 -6.58
N GLU A 126 -5.73 4.34 -7.02
CA GLU A 126 -4.33 3.93 -6.91
C GLU A 126 -3.90 3.81 -5.44
N LEU A 127 -4.33 4.75 -4.59
CA LEU A 127 -4.10 4.66 -3.15
C LEU A 127 -4.79 3.43 -2.55
N ALA A 128 -6.06 3.20 -2.89
CA ALA A 128 -6.80 2.01 -2.44
C ALA A 128 -6.16 0.71 -2.91
N ALA A 129 -5.57 0.70 -4.11
CA ALA A 129 -4.89 -0.45 -4.68
C ALA A 129 -3.70 -0.90 -3.83
N VAL A 130 -2.94 0.06 -3.29
CA VAL A 130 -1.76 -0.21 -2.46
C VAL A 130 -2.14 -0.51 -1.02
N LEU A 131 -3.15 0.18 -0.47
CA LEU A 131 -3.57 -0.01 0.93
C LEU A 131 -4.39 -1.29 1.14
N GLY A 132 -5.15 -1.70 0.13
CA GLY A 132 -6.02 -2.87 0.18
C GLY A 132 -7.31 -2.66 1.02
N PRO A 133 -8.22 -3.65 0.99
CA PRO A 133 -9.57 -3.53 1.54
C PRO A 133 -9.60 -3.24 3.05
N THR A 134 -8.69 -3.85 3.82
CA THR A 134 -8.70 -3.78 5.28
C THR A 134 -8.44 -2.36 5.79
N ILE A 135 -7.50 -1.66 5.14
CA ILE A 135 -7.15 -0.29 5.52
C ILE A 135 -8.20 0.68 5.00
N VAL A 136 -8.64 0.53 3.74
CA VAL A 136 -9.66 1.40 3.12
C VAL A 136 -10.93 1.45 3.98
N GLN A 137 -11.42 0.32 4.48
CA GLN A 137 -12.65 0.28 5.29
C GLN A 137 -12.55 0.95 6.67
N ASN A 138 -11.34 1.06 7.24
CA ASN A 138 -11.13 1.54 8.61
C ASN A 138 -10.32 2.85 8.67
N SER A 139 -10.19 3.55 7.56
CA SER A 139 -9.37 4.76 7.44
C SER A 139 -10.13 5.89 6.76
N ALA A 140 -9.52 7.08 6.79
CA ALA A 140 -9.91 8.23 6.02
C ALA A 140 -8.68 8.79 5.30
N VAL A 141 -8.89 9.37 4.12
CA VAL A 141 -7.85 10.06 3.36
C VAL A 141 -7.75 11.49 3.86
N ASP A 142 -6.56 11.93 4.25
CA ASP A 142 -6.29 13.32 4.64
C ASP A 142 -5.52 14.01 3.51
N LEU A 143 -6.11 15.08 2.94
CA LEU A 143 -5.48 15.86 1.88
C LEU A 143 -4.61 17.01 2.40
N PHE A 144 -4.70 17.39 3.67
CA PHE A 144 -3.91 18.50 4.24
C PHE A 144 -3.73 18.36 5.75
N GLY A 145 -2.60 17.79 6.16
CA GLY A 145 -2.07 17.87 7.53
C GLY A 145 -1.36 19.18 7.83
#